data_AF-A0A3C0ND25-F1
#
_entry.id   AF-A0A3C0ND25-F1
#
_cell.length_a   1.000
_cell.length_b   1.000
_cell.length_c   1.000
_cell.angle_alpha   90.00
_cell.angle_beta   90.00
_cell.angle_gamma   90.00
#
_symmetry.space_group_name_H-M   'P 1'
#
loop_
_entity.id
_entity.type
_entity.pdbx_description
1 polymer ?
#
loop_
_entity_poly.entity_id
_entity_poly.type
_entity_poly.pdbx_seq_one_letter_code
_entity_poly.pdbx_strand_id
1 'polypeptide(L)'
;MSPKTSCVSLKPEREYCFATAQEAIAAIGSFQQRLNAIARAQKQRGELVSDQIYPTEVIAIRPRKTQAPPLILIGGMGPLAGLGGFEQACKRFQNTREIVLFQACSLQNRTSVIQHETCQSASNSSEQQFVTMLTAAVVEAMEYVSSSEKTIHIMVLCNTAHYFLPKLIERLQYHHPQVFQKLQWFSLVESVVDYLQRQNLRHPLILCTNGTKQGRVYSNPLQKSGIAYTELNDTLQSILMDGIYQGVKSFERDFACQAGEKLFREFLKTELEIDSIIAGCSEVPYLLDWLKLTASDSVQQFLSSVEIIDPVQLALASTSKCVQLCSC
;
A
#
# COMPACT_ATOMS: atom_id res chain seq x y z
N MET A 1 -24.38 27.18 -5.37
CA MET A 1 -24.84 26.08 -4.50
C MET A 1 -23.62 25.27 -4.14
N SER A 2 -23.15 25.36 -2.89
CA SER A 2 -22.04 24.52 -2.42
C SER A 2 -22.45 23.05 -2.53
N PRO A 3 -21.60 22.15 -3.06
CA PRO A 3 -21.93 20.74 -3.08
C PRO A 3 -22.08 20.29 -1.63
N LYS A 4 -23.22 19.68 -1.30
CA LYS A 4 -23.36 18.95 -0.04
C LYS A 4 -22.27 17.88 -0.05
N THR A 5 -21.26 18.01 0.79
CA THR A 5 -20.35 16.94 1.16
C THR A 5 -21.19 15.87 1.85
N SER A 6 -21.73 14.93 1.09
CA SER A 6 -22.25 13.70 1.67
C SER A 6 -21.08 13.05 2.38
N CYS A 7 -21.15 12.98 3.71
CA CYS A 7 -20.20 12.25 4.53
C CYS A 7 -20.31 10.79 4.09
N VAL A 8 -19.40 10.33 3.22
CA VAL A 8 -19.36 8.94 2.80
C VAL A 8 -19.05 8.13 4.04
N SER A 9 -20.01 7.32 4.48
CA SER A 9 -19.85 6.47 5.65
C SER A 9 -18.65 5.55 5.46
N LEU A 10 -17.71 5.56 6.41
CA LEU A 10 -16.61 4.59 6.48
C LEU A 10 -17.00 3.31 7.20
N LYS A 11 -18.26 3.19 7.66
CA LYS A 11 -18.75 1.93 8.25
C LYS A 11 -18.60 0.80 7.24
N PRO A 12 -17.94 -0.31 7.61
CA PRO A 12 -17.82 -1.49 6.78
C PRO A 12 -19.19 -2.02 6.35
N GLU A 13 -19.31 -2.32 5.07
CA GLU A 13 -20.46 -3.05 4.52
C GLU A 13 -20.36 -4.55 4.83
N ARG A 14 -19.14 -5.03 5.11
CA ARG A 14 -18.83 -6.44 5.35
C ARG A 14 -17.73 -6.58 6.38
N GLU A 15 -17.90 -7.57 7.24
CA GLU A 15 -16.94 -7.91 8.28
C GLU A 15 -16.69 -9.41 8.25
N TYR A 16 -15.41 -9.79 8.17
CA TYR A 16 -14.96 -11.17 8.16
C TYR A 16 -14.04 -11.38 9.36
N CYS A 17 -14.26 -12.44 10.13
CA CYS A 17 -13.44 -12.78 11.28
C CYS A 17 -13.08 -14.26 11.23
N PHE A 18 -11.79 -14.56 11.30
CA PHE A 18 -11.24 -15.91 11.32
C PHE A 18 -10.60 -16.19 12.68
N ALA A 19 -10.62 -17.45 13.12
CA ALA A 19 -9.97 -17.84 14.37
C ALA A 19 -8.46 -18.04 14.19
N THR A 20 -8.02 -18.35 12.96
CA THR A 20 -6.61 -18.61 12.66
C THR A 20 -6.15 -17.96 11.35
N ALA A 21 -4.83 -17.73 11.25
CA ALA A 21 -4.19 -17.29 10.01
C ALA A 21 -4.39 -18.27 8.85
N GLN A 22 -4.43 -19.57 9.13
CA GLN A 22 -4.62 -20.60 8.10
C GLN A 22 -6.02 -20.51 7.47
N GLU A 23 -7.07 -20.33 8.28
CA GLU A 23 -8.43 -20.10 7.78
C GLU A 23 -8.51 -18.84 6.91
N ALA A 24 -7.89 -17.75 7.39
CA ALA A 24 -7.86 -16.49 6.65
C ALA A 24 -7.13 -16.61 5.32
N ILE A 25 -5.98 -17.30 5.29
CA ILE A 25 -5.20 -17.57 4.07
C ILE A 25 -6.02 -18.42 3.09
N ALA A 26 -6.72 -19.45 3.58
CA ALA A 26 -7.58 -20.29 2.74
C ALA A 26 -8.72 -19.50 2.10
N ALA A 27 -9.19 -18.41 2.74
CA ALA A 27 -10.24 -17.55 2.21
C ALA A 27 -9.74 -16.51 1.17
N ILE A 28 -8.43 -16.23 1.07
CA ILE A 28 -7.86 -15.20 0.18
C ILE A 28 -8.34 -15.36 -1.27
N GLY A 29 -8.34 -16.59 -1.79
CA GLY A 29 -8.78 -16.86 -3.17
C GLY A 29 -10.23 -16.43 -3.43
N SER A 30 -11.13 -16.61 -2.47
CA SER A 30 -12.52 -16.20 -2.61
C SER A 30 -12.68 -14.67 -2.57
N PHE A 31 -11.87 -13.97 -1.76
CA PHE A 31 -11.81 -12.51 -1.77
C PHE A 31 -11.29 -11.96 -3.10
N GLN A 32 -10.21 -12.54 -3.63
CA GLN A 32 -9.68 -12.16 -4.95
C GLN A 32 -10.70 -12.36 -6.07
N GLN A 33 -11.40 -13.50 -6.08
CA GLN A 33 -12.46 -13.77 -7.06
C GLN A 33 -13.58 -12.73 -6.99
N ARG A 34 -13.99 -12.33 -5.79
CA ARG A 34 -15.01 -11.30 -5.59
C ARG A 34 -14.55 -9.92 -6.06
N LEU A 35 -13.32 -9.51 -5.75
CA LEU A 35 -12.77 -8.24 -6.25
C LEU A 35 -12.69 -8.23 -7.79
N ASN A 36 -12.27 -9.35 -8.39
CA ASN A 36 -12.26 -9.50 -9.84
C ASN A 36 -13.67 -9.43 -10.45
N ALA A 37 -14.67 -10.05 -9.82
CA ALA A 37 -16.06 -9.98 -10.27
C ALA A 37 -16.61 -8.55 -10.28
N ILE A 38 -16.29 -7.75 -9.25
CA ILE A 38 -16.67 -6.33 -9.19
C ILE A 38 -15.98 -5.54 -10.33
N ALA A 39 -14.68 -5.74 -10.54
CA ALA A 39 -13.92 -5.09 -11.62
C ALA A 39 -14.51 -5.42 -13.01
N ARG A 40 -14.83 -6.69 -13.25
CA ARG A 40 -15.43 -7.16 -14.51
C ARG A 40 -16.80 -6.55 -14.75
N ALA A 41 -17.65 -6.49 -13.72
CA ALA A 41 -18.97 -5.88 -13.83
C ALA A 41 -18.88 -4.38 -14.17
N GLN A 42 -17.95 -3.65 -13.55
CA GLN A 42 -17.68 -2.24 -13.86
C GLN A 42 -17.28 -2.04 -15.32
N LYS A 43 -16.37 -2.89 -15.83
CA LYS A 43 -15.91 -2.83 -17.22
C LYS A 43 -16.98 -3.20 -18.24
N GLN A 44 -17.85 -4.16 -17.92
CA GLN A 44 -18.98 -4.50 -18.79
C GLN A 44 -19.94 -3.32 -18.98
N ARG A 45 -19.95 -2.35 -18.05
CA ARG A 45 -20.66 -1.06 -18.20
C ARG A 45 -19.87 0.00 -18.98
N GLY A 46 -18.65 -0.31 -19.43
CA GLY A 46 -17.76 0.66 -20.08
C GLY A 46 -17.14 1.67 -19.10
N GLU A 47 -17.21 1.39 -17.80
CA GLU A 47 -16.72 2.30 -16.76
C GLU A 47 -15.30 1.93 -16.32
N LEU A 48 -14.53 2.93 -15.88
CA LEU A 48 -13.19 2.73 -15.34
C LEU A 48 -13.25 2.00 -13.99
N VAL A 49 -12.29 1.12 -13.74
CA VAL A 49 -12.09 0.49 -12.44
C VAL A 49 -11.27 1.45 -11.57
N SER A 50 -11.85 1.87 -10.45
CA SER A 50 -11.19 2.66 -9.43
C SER A 50 -11.29 1.96 -8.07
N ASP A 51 -10.50 2.39 -7.09
CA ASP A 51 -10.59 1.81 -5.75
C ASP A 51 -11.97 2.04 -5.11
N GLN A 52 -12.70 3.08 -5.51
CA GLN A 52 -13.96 3.50 -4.89
C GLN A 52 -15.19 2.68 -5.31
N ILE A 53 -15.05 1.79 -6.30
CA ILE A 53 -16.16 0.88 -6.68
C ILE A 53 -16.30 -0.30 -5.71
N TYR A 54 -15.28 -0.53 -4.89
CA TYR A 54 -15.22 -1.62 -3.94
C TYR A 54 -15.82 -1.21 -2.59
N PRO A 55 -16.46 -2.15 -1.87
CA PRO A 55 -17.03 -1.85 -0.57
C PRO A 55 -15.93 -1.55 0.45
N THR A 56 -16.26 -0.72 1.44
CA THR A 56 -15.46 -0.68 2.67
C THR A 56 -15.72 -1.96 3.44
N GLU A 57 -14.66 -2.66 3.84
CA GLU A 57 -14.79 -3.95 4.54
C GLU A 57 -13.65 -4.21 5.53
N VAL A 58 -13.92 -5.09 6.49
CA VAL A 58 -12.94 -5.53 7.49
C VAL A 58 -12.69 -7.01 7.36
N ILE A 59 -11.42 -7.39 7.37
CA ILE A 59 -10.98 -8.78 7.44
C ILE A 59 -10.05 -8.91 8.64
N ALA A 60 -10.42 -9.74 9.61
CA ALA A 60 -9.67 -9.90 10.85
C ALA A 60 -9.32 -11.36 11.13
N ILE A 61 -8.15 -11.59 11.74
CA ILE A 61 -7.86 -12.84 12.46
C ILE A 61 -7.84 -12.56 13.96
N ARG A 62 -8.49 -13.43 14.74
CA ARG A 62 -8.59 -13.31 16.20
C ARG A 62 -8.20 -14.63 16.88
N PRO A 63 -6.90 -14.91 16.99
CA PRO A 63 -6.42 -16.08 17.71
C PRO A 63 -6.83 -16.04 19.19
N ARG A 64 -7.19 -17.19 19.76
CA ARG A 64 -7.57 -17.30 21.18
C ARG A 64 -6.48 -16.83 22.15
N LYS A 65 -5.21 -16.95 21.77
CA LYS A 65 -4.05 -16.52 22.55
C LYS A 65 -3.12 -15.74 21.65
N THR A 66 -2.74 -14.54 22.07
CA THR A 66 -1.82 -13.66 21.35
C THR A 66 -0.61 -13.33 22.21
N GLN A 67 0.55 -13.21 21.59
CA GLN A 67 1.84 -12.92 22.22
C GLN A 67 2.38 -11.55 21.82
N ALA A 68 1.88 -10.97 20.74
CA ALA A 68 2.26 -9.65 20.27
C ALA A 68 1.06 -8.69 20.26
N PRO A 69 1.32 -7.36 20.26
CA PRO A 69 0.33 -6.32 19.99
C PRO A 69 -0.58 -6.64 18.80
N PRO A 70 -1.85 -6.22 18.76
CA PRO A 70 -2.63 -6.25 17.52
C PRO A 70 -1.95 -5.46 16.39
N LEU A 71 -2.25 -5.82 15.15
CA LEU A 71 -1.79 -5.10 13.96
C LEU A 71 -2.99 -4.64 13.14
N ILE A 72 -3.14 -3.33 12.98
CA ILE A 72 -4.06 -2.72 12.03
C ILE A 72 -3.33 -2.46 10.71
N LEU A 73 -3.94 -2.91 9.62
CA LEU A 73 -3.54 -2.65 8.25
C LEU A 73 -4.62 -1.78 7.60
N ILE A 74 -4.32 -0.50 7.35
CA ILE A 74 -5.20 0.40 6.60
C ILE A 74 -4.99 0.15 5.11
N GLY A 75 -5.92 -0.56 4.48
CA GLY A 75 -5.94 -0.88 3.05
C GLY A 75 -6.94 -0.04 2.26
N GLY A 76 -7.48 -0.62 1.20
CA GLY A 76 -8.55 -0.06 0.36
C GLY A 76 -8.06 0.86 -0.76
N MET A 77 -6.79 1.25 -0.74
CA MET A 77 -6.18 2.12 -1.74
C MET A 77 -5.59 1.32 -2.91
N GLY A 78 -6.32 0.28 -3.29
CA GLY A 78 -5.83 -0.93 -3.93
C GLY A 78 -6.29 -2.13 -3.12
N PRO A 79 -7.55 -2.57 -3.23
CA PRO A 79 -8.09 -3.63 -2.38
C PRO A 79 -7.36 -4.97 -2.58
N LEU A 80 -6.91 -5.26 -3.81
CA LEU A 80 -6.05 -6.43 -4.08
C LEU A 80 -4.72 -6.33 -3.31
N ALA A 81 -4.08 -5.16 -3.33
CA ALA A 81 -2.83 -4.94 -2.62
C ALA A 81 -3.00 -4.97 -1.09
N GLY A 82 -4.10 -4.40 -0.58
CA GLY A 82 -4.47 -4.51 0.84
C GLY A 82 -4.65 -5.97 1.27
N LEU A 83 -5.32 -6.78 0.45
CA LEU A 83 -5.49 -8.22 0.67
C LEU A 83 -4.15 -8.96 0.62
N GLY A 84 -3.26 -8.62 -0.31
CA GLY A 84 -1.90 -9.14 -0.36
C GLY A 84 -1.09 -8.83 0.89
N GLY A 85 -1.12 -7.58 1.37
CA GLY A 85 -0.46 -7.20 2.62
C GLY A 85 -1.01 -7.95 3.84
N PHE A 86 -2.32 -8.18 3.90
CA PHE A 86 -2.94 -9.01 4.93
C PHE A 86 -2.52 -10.48 4.84
N GLU A 87 -2.44 -11.05 3.64
CA GLU A 87 -1.95 -12.41 3.42
C GLU A 87 -0.48 -12.54 3.87
N GLN A 88 0.39 -11.57 3.50
CA GLN A 88 1.78 -11.52 3.94
C GLN A 88 1.86 -11.44 5.48
N ALA A 89 1.03 -10.61 6.11
CA ALA A 89 0.97 -10.49 7.55
C ALA A 89 0.52 -11.81 8.22
N CYS A 90 -0.51 -12.47 7.69
CA CYS A 90 -0.98 -13.77 8.19
C CYS A 90 0.12 -14.84 8.07
N LYS A 91 0.81 -14.92 6.92
CA LYS A 91 1.92 -15.86 6.73
C LYS A 91 3.07 -15.59 7.69
N ARG A 92 3.38 -14.31 7.94
CA ARG A 92 4.49 -13.91 8.79
C ARG A 92 4.21 -14.14 10.28
N PHE A 93 3.06 -13.71 10.76
CA PHE A 93 2.76 -13.71 12.20
C PHE A 93 1.98 -14.94 12.64
N GLN A 94 1.39 -15.68 11.71
CA GLN A 94 0.56 -16.84 12.02
C GLN A 94 -0.49 -16.44 13.08
N ASN A 95 -0.63 -17.22 14.15
CA ASN A 95 -1.57 -16.96 15.23
C ASN A 95 -0.99 -16.15 16.39
N THR A 96 0.17 -15.48 16.23
CA THR A 96 0.84 -14.79 17.34
C THR A 96 0.20 -13.46 17.73
N ARG A 97 -0.67 -12.89 16.90
CA ARG A 97 -1.34 -11.61 17.12
C ARG A 97 -2.69 -11.52 16.42
N GLU A 98 -3.55 -10.61 16.90
CA GLU A 98 -4.71 -10.15 16.13
C GLU A 98 -4.21 -9.31 14.95
N ILE A 99 -4.79 -9.52 13.76
CA ILE A 99 -4.51 -8.71 12.57
C ILE A 99 -5.85 -8.26 12.01
N VAL A 100 -6.00 -6.96 11.81
CA VAL A 100 -7.19 -6.33 11.24
C VAL A 100 -6.77 -5.62 9.96
N LEU A 101 -7.29 -6.06 8.82
CA LEU A 101 -7.27 -5.32 7.57
C LEU A 101 -8.56 -4.51 7.46
N PHE A 102 -8.43 -3.19 7.42
CA PHE A 102 -9.52 -2.25 7.17
C PHE A 102 -9.39 -1.70 5.74
N GLN A 103 -10.23 -2.16 4.82
CA GLN A 103 -10.20 -1.75 3.41
C GLN A 103 -10.98 -0.44 3.22
N ALA A 104 -10.33 0.71 3.38
CA ALA A 104 -10.95 2.03 3.22
C ALA A 104 -11.11 2.44 1.73
N CYS A 105 -11.86 1.65 0.95
CA CYS A 105 -12.01 1.80 -0.50
C CYS A 105 -12.62 3.13 -0.93
N SER A 106 -13.46 3.74 -0.08
CA SER A 106 -14.12 5.02 -0.35
C SER A 106 -13.20 6.26 -0.31
N LEU A 107 -11.95 6.11 0.13
CA LEU A 107 -10.98 7.22 0.14
C LEU A 107 -10.67 7.72 -1.28
N GLN A 108 -10.65 9.03 -1.48
CA GLN A 108 -10.38 9.69 -2.79
C GLN A 108 -9.03 9.29 -3.39
N ASN A 109 -8.91 9.34 -4.72
CA ASN A 109 -7.65 9.04 -5.43
C ASN A 109 -6.50 9.95 -4.98
N ARG A 110 -5.49 9.34 -4.34
CA ARG A 110 -4.31 10.03 -3.79
C ARG A 110 -3.54 10.81 -4.85
N THR A 111 -3.32 10.23 -6.03
CA THR A 111 -2.57 10.86 -7.11
C THR A 111 -3.27 12.14 -7.56
N SER A 112 -4.59 12.10 -7.74
CA SER A 112 -5.37 13.28 -8.11
C SER A 112 -5.29 14.37 -7.03
N VAL A 113 -5.41 14.00 -5.75
CA VAL A 113 -5.30 14.96 -4.63
C VAL A 113 -3.93 15.64 -4.65
N ILE A 114 -2.83 14.88 -4.73
CA ILE A 114 -1.46 15.44 -4.76
C ILE A 114 -1.27 16.35 -5.98
N GLN A 115 -1.75 15.94 -7.15
CA GLN A 115 -1.64 16.73 -8.38
C GLN A 115 -2.34 18.08 -8.26
N HIS A 116 -3.56 18.11 -7.71
CA HIS A 116 -4.29 19.35 -7.49
C HIS A 116 -3.52 20.32 -6.58
N GLU A 117 -2.93 19.82 -5.49
CA GLU A 117 -2.12 20.64 -4.57
C GLU A 117 -0.85 21.19 -5.23
N THR A 118 -0.20 20.41 -6.09
CA THR A 118 1.03 20.87 -6.78
C THR A 118 0.78 21.88 -7.90
N CYS A 119 -0.42 21.90 -8.48
CA CYS A 119 -0.76 22.76 -9.63
C CYS A 119 -1.51 24.06 -9.25
N GLN A 120 -2.14 24.15 -8.07
CA GLN A 120 -2.92 25.32 -7.67
C GLN A 120 -2.45 25.88 -6.32
N SER A 121 -1.94 27.11 -6.32
CA SER A 121 -1.47 27.84 -5.13
C SER A 121 -2.58 28.24 -4.14
N ALA A 122 -3.80 27.74 -4.29
CA ALA A 122 -4.95 28.12 -3.45
C ALA A 122 -6.09 27.09 -3.49
N SER A 123 -6.01 26.05 -2.65
CA SER A 123 -6.94 25.78 -1.55
C SER A 123 -6.67 24.35 -1.06
N ASN A 124 -6.11 24.21 0.14
CA ASN A 124 -5.76 22.92 0.78
C ASN A 124 -6.99 22.04 1.10
N SER A 125 -8.15 22.32 0.51
CA SER A 125 -9.42 21.70 0.86
C SER A 125 -9.46 20.21 0.50
N SER A 126 -8.88 19.82 -0.64
CA SER A 126 -8.86 18.42 -1.08
C SER A 126 -7.90 17.58 -0.25
N GLU A 127 -6.69 18.07 0.01
CA GLU A 127 -5.77 17.42 0.94
C GLU A 127 -6.35 17.32 2.36
N GLN A 128 -6.91 18.40 2.90
CA GLN A 128 -7.52 18.38 4.22
C GLN A 128 -8.69 17.40 4.31
N GLN A 129 -9.52 17.33 3.27
CA GLN A 129 -10.61 16.35 3.18
C GLN A 129 -10.04 14.93 3.15
N PHE A 130 -9.02 14.67 2.35
CA PHE A 130 -8.37 13.36 2.29
C PHE A 130 -7.78 12.96 3.64
N VAL A 131 -7.01 13.84 4.29
CA VAL A 131 -6.42 13.61 5.62
C VAL A 131 -7.52 13.36 6.66
N THR A 132 -8.63 14.10 6.60
CA THR A 132 -9.77 13.91 7.50
C THR A 132 -10.40 12.54 7.33
N MET A 133 -10.61 12.09 6.09
CA MET A 133 -11.18 10.77 5.81
C MET A 133 -10.22 9.65 6.19
N LEU A 134 -8.92 9.80 5.93
CA LEU A 134 -7.91 8.82 6.35
C LEU A 134 -7.80 8.74 7.88
N THR A 135 -7.93 9.87 8.58
CA THR A 135 -8.02 9.92 10.05
C THR A 135 -9.23 9.16 10.56
N ALA A 136 -10.40 9.40 9.96
CA ALA A 136 -11.61 8.68 10.31
C ALA A 136 -11.49 7.18 10.04
N ALA A 137 -10.80 6.76 8.98
CA ALA A 137 -10.56 5.34 8.70
C ALA A 137 -9.66 4.68 9.76
N VAL A 138 -8.64 5.39 10.26
CA VAL A 138 -7.79 4.90 11.37
C VAL A 138 -8.60 4.76 12.65
N VAL A 139 -9.42 5.76 13.00
CA VAL A 139 -10.27 5.72 14.18
C VAL A 139 -11.29 4.58 14.09
N GLU A 140 -11.98 4.45 12.95
CA GLU A 140 -12.94 3.37 12.72
C GLU A 140 -12.28 1.99 12.79
N ALA A 141 -11.08 1.83 12.22
CA ALA A 141 -10.35 0.57 12.27
C ALA A 141 -10.02 0.09 13.70
N MET A 142 -9.94 1.01 14.68
CA MET A 142 -9.69 0.65 16.07
C MET A 142 -10.87 -0.03 16.75
N GLU A 143 -12.11 0.24 16.31
CA GLU A 143 -13.31 -0.43 16.81
C GLU A 143 -13.30 -1.94 16.49
N TYR A 144 -12.46 -2.35 15.55
CA TYR A 144 -12.31 -3.73 15.11
C TYR A 144 -11.18 -4.49 15.80
N VAL A 145 -10.45 -3.86 16.72
CA VAL A 145 -9.44 -4.52 17.56
C VAL A 145 -10.07 -4.94 18.87
N SER A 146 -9.96 -6.23 19.21
CA SER A 146 -10.64 -6.80 20.38
C SER A 146 -9.89 -6.51 21.69
N SER A 147 -8.56 -6.32 21.64
CA SER A 147 -7.77 -6.05 22.84
C SER A 147 -7.55 -4.54 23.05
N SER A 148 -8.31 -3.95 23.97
CA SER A 148 -8.34 -2.51 24.22
C SER A 148 -7.19 -1.95 25.07
N GLU A 149 -6.45 -2.81 25.77
CA GLU A 149 -5.40 -2.44 26.74
C GLU A 149 -3.97 -2.47 26.18
N LYS A 150 -3.77 -3.01 24.97
CA LYS A 150 -2.43 -3.14 24.38
C LYS A 150 -2.13 -1.95 23.46
N THR A 151 -0.86 -1.60 23.34
CA THR A 151 -0.38 -0.87 22.16
C THR A 151 -0.85 -1.59 20.90
N ILE A 152 -1.23 -0.84 19.87
CA ILE A 152 -1.69 -1.37 18.59
C ILE A 152 -0.69 -0.92 17.53
N HIS A 153 -0.12 -1.88 16.82
CA HIS A 153 0.73 -1.55 15.68
C HIS A 153 -0.16 -1.17 14.51
N ILE A 154 0.23 -0.15 13.74
CA ILE A 154 -0.53 0.29 12.57
C ILE A 154 0.37 0.53 11.36
N MET A 155 -0.14 0.12 10.21
CA MET A 155 0.49 0.30 8.90
C MET A 155 -0.53 0.80 7.89
N VAL A 156 -0.12 1.74 7.03
CA VAL A 156 -0.92 2.20 5.89
C VAL A 156 -0.42 1.47 4.65
N LEU A 157 -1.22 0.58 4.06
CA LEU A 157 -0.84 -0.26 2.92
C LEU A 157 -0.97 0.46 1.58
N CYS A 158 -0.37 1.65 1.49
CA CYS A 158 -0.28 2.41 0.24
C CYS A 158 0.91 3.39 0.30
N ASN A 159 1.86 3.22 -0.62
CA ASN A 159 3.02 4.12 -0.72
C ASN A 159 2.59 5.56 -0.99
N THR A 160 1.70 5.80 -1.97
CA THR A 160 1.20 7.16 -2.27
C THR A 160 0.56 7.84 -1.04
N ALA A 161 -0.10 7.07 -0.18
CA ALA A 161 -0.74 7.61 1.03
C ALA A 161 0.25 8.13 2.07
N HIS A 162 1.53 7.72 2.00
CA HIS A 162 2.57 8.20 2.92
C HIS A 162 2.90 9.68 2.74
N TYR A 163 2.55 10.28 1.60
CA TYR A 163 2.57 11.75 1.44
C TYR A 163 1.74 12.44 2.54
N PHE A 164 0.59 11.86 2.92
CA PHE A 164 -0.34 12.43 3.88
C PHE A 164 -0.07 11.99 5.33
N LEU A 165 0.83 11.02 5.54
CA LEU A 165 1.06 10.40 6.84
C LEU A 165 1.49 11.40 7.93
N PRO A 166 2.38 12.39 7.68
CA PRO A 166 2.71 13.40 8.68
C PRO A 166 1.48 14.20 9.15
N LYS A 167 0.64 14.65 8.21
CA LYS A 167 -0.59 15.42 8.52
C LYS A 167 -1.65 14.58 9.21
N LEU A 168 -1.77 13.30 8.84
CA LEU A 168 -2.61 12.32 9.53
C LEU A 168 -2.20 12.18 11.00
N ILE A 169 -0.91 11.98 11.25
CA ILE A 169 -0.36 11.82 12.60
C ILE A 169 -0.62 13.07 13.45
N GLU A 170 -0.32 14.25 12.93
CA GLU A 170 -0.60 15.53 13.59
C GLU A 170 -2.09 15.67 13.93
N ARG A 171 -2.97 15.34 12.96
CA ARG A 171 -4.42 15.40 13.14
C ARG A 171 -4.90 14.44 14.21
N LEU A 172 -4.40 13.21 14.26
CA LEU A 172 -4.73 12.24 15.30
C LEU A 172 -4.24 12.71 16.66
N GLN A 173 -3.03 13.24 16.76
CA GLN A 173 -2.48 13.77 18.01
C GLN A 173 -3.33 14.91 18.57
N TYR A 174 -3.82 15.81 17.71
CA TYR A 174 -4.62 16.97 18.14
C TYR A 174 -6.10 16.63 18.41
N HIS A 175 -6.75 15.89 17.51
CA HIS A 175 -8.21 15.65 17.58
C HIS A 175 -8.60 14.34 18.25
N HIS A 176 -7.70 13.36 18.29
CA HIS A 176 -7.95 12.02 18.85
C HIS A 176 -6.77 11.54 19.73
N PRO A 177 -6.35 12.31 20.76
CA PRO A 177 -5.15 12.01 21.54
C PRO A 177 -5.17 10.63 22.20
N GLN A 178 -6.35 10.15 22.63
CA GLN A 178 -6.51 8.82 23.23
C GLN A 178 -6.28 7.68 22.22
N VAL A 179 -6.69 7.89 20.97
CA VAL A 179 -6.39 6.97 19.86
C VAL A 179 -4.90 7.02 19.57
N PHE A 180 -4.35 8.22 19.38
CA PHE A 180 -2.95 8.42 19.03
C PHE A 180 -1.98 7.73 20.01
N GLN A 181 -2.23 7.85 21.32
CA GLN A 181 -1.39 7.24 22.36
C GLN A 181 -1.36 5.71 22.34
N LYS A 182 -2.37 5.06 21.75
CA LYS A 182 -2.41 3.59 21.61
C LYS A 182 -1.68 3.09 20.37
N LEU A 183 -1.40 3.96 19.39
CA LEU A 183 -0.89 3.56 18.09
C LEU A 183 0.64 3.63 18.02
N GLN A 184 1.25 2.54 17.56
CA GLN A 184 2.65 2.50 17.15
C GLN A 184 2.72 2.35 15.62
N TRP A 185 3.29 3.36 14.97
CA TRP A 185 3.32 3.47 13.51
C TRP A 185 4.51 2.73 12.91
N PHE A 186 4.27 2.03 11.82
CA PHE A 186 5.32 1.41 10.99
C PHE A 186 5.16 1.90 9.55
N SER A 187 6.10 2.74 9.11
CA SER A 187 6.10 3.37 7.80
C SER A 187 6.72 2.45 6.75
N LEU A 188 6.06 2.34 5.59
CA LEU A 188 6.60 1.66 4.40
C LEU A 188 7.88 2.34 3.91
N VAL A 189 7.89 3.68 3.94
CA VAL A 189 8.98 4.50 3.40
C VAL A 189 10.22 4.42 4.30
N GLU A 190 10.04 4.58 5.60
CA GLU A 190 11.16 4.49 6.57
C GLU A 190 11.78 3.09 6.54
N SER A 191 10.95 2.05 6.46
CA SER A 191 11.43 0.67 6.39
C SER A 191 12.30 0.40 5.16
N VAL A 192 12.01 1.04 4.03
CA VAL A 192 12.84 0.97 2.80
C VAL A 192 14.16 1.70 2.98
N VAL A 193 14.16 2.92 3.52
CA VAL A 193 15.39 3.69 3.76
C VAL A 193 16.32 2.93 4.71
N ASP A 194 15.77 2.43 5.83
CA ASP A 194 16.50 1.62 6.80
C ASP A 194 17.07 0.35 6.19
N TYR A 195 16.37 -0.27 5.24
CA TYR A 195 16.83 -1.47 4.54
C TYR A 195 18.00 -1.15 3.62
N LEU A 196 17.86 -0.13 2.76
CA LEU A 196 18.90 0.29 1.83
C LEU A 196 20.20 0.65 2.56
N GLN A 197 20.11 1.42 3.65
CA GLN A 197 21.29 1.76 4.46
C GLN A 197 21.96 0.52 5.05
N ARG A 198 21.18 -0.41 5.62
CA ARG A 198 21.71 -1.64 6.23
C ARG A 198 22.32 -2.60 5.22
N GLN A 199 21.75 -2.69 4.01
CA GLN A 199 22.26 -3.55 2.94
C GLN A 199 23.33 -2.86 2.09
N ASN A 200 23.65 -1.59 2.38
CA ASN A 200 24.57 -0.77 1.59
C ASN A 200 24.18 -0.69 0.10
N LEU A 201 22.88 -0.70 -0.19
CA LEU A 201 22.32 -0.43 -1.51
C LEU A 201 22.23 1.09 -1.69
N ARG A 202 22.78 1.60 -2.79
CA ARG A 202 23.09 3.01 -3.01
C ARG A 202 22.38 3.62 -4.21
N HIS A 203 21.83 2.82 -5.12
CA HIS A 203 21.22 3.32 -6.36
C HIS A 203 19.97 2.52 -6.80
N PRO A 204 18.87 2.57 -6.03
CA PRO A 204 17.61 1.96 -6.42
C PRO A 204 16.92 2.64 -7.62
N LEU A 205 16.25 1.84 -8.46
CA LEU A 205 15.17 2.29 -9.34
C LEU A 205 13.86 2.36 -8.56
N ILE A 206 13.17 3.51 -8.63
CA ILE A 206 11.87 3.71 -7.98
C ILE A 206 10.74 3.47 -8.98
N LEU A 207 10.00 2.38 -8.82
CA LEU A 207 8.77 2.11 -9.59
C LEU A 207 7.56 2.53 -8.76
N CYS A 208 7.03 3.71 -9.04
CA CYS A 208 5.94 4.28 -8.23
C CYS A 208 4.89 5.02 -9.07
N THR A 209 3.77 5.38 -8.44
CA THR A 209 2.71 6.16 -9.09
C THR A 209 3.16 7.61 -9.31
N ASN A 210 2.48 8.33 -10.22
CA ASN A 210 2.70 9.77 -10.41
C ASN A 210 2.54 10.55 -9.10
N GLY A 211 1.56 10.21 -8.28
CA GLY A 211 1.38 10.85 -6.97
C GLY A 211 2.56 10.61 -6.02
N THR A 212 3.11 9.40 -6.02
CA THR A 212 4.29 9.06 -5.19
C THR A 212 5.52 9.83 -5.65
N LYS A 213 5.74 9.92 -6.97
CA LYS A 213 6.84 10.66 -7.59
C LYS A 213 6.72 12.17 -7.34
N GLN A 214 5.56 12.76 -7.63
CA GLN A 214 5.30 14.19 -7.44
C GLN A 214 5.34 14.62 -5.97
N GLY A 215 4.76 13.79 -5.09
CA GLY A 215 4.84 13.99 -3.64
C GLY A 215 6.22 13.73 -3.05
N ARG A 216 7.20 13.30 -3.86
CA ARG A 216 8.57 12.95 -3.48
C ARG A 216 8.63 12.00 -2.28
N VAL A 217 7.70 11.05 -2.24
CA VAL A 217 7.49 10.16 -1.09
C VAL A 217 8.75 9.35 -0.79
N TYR A 218 9.47 8.90 -1.82
CA TYR A 218 10.75 8.21 -1.69
C TYR A 218 11.95 9.12 -1.96
N SER A 219 11.90 9.96 -2.99
CA SER A 219 13.04 10.78 -3.39
C SER A 219 13.54 11.73 -2.30
N ASN A 220 12.64 12.38 -1.54
CA ASN A 220 13.02 13.23 -0.43
C ASN A 220 13.79 12.47 0.69
N PRO A 221 13.25 11.39 1.28
CA PRO A 221 13.96 10.69 2.35
C PRO A 221 15.23 9.96 1.88
N LEU A 222 15.29 9.49 0.62
CA LEU A 222 16.52 8.92 0.05
C LEU A 222 17.62 9.99 -0.08
N GLN A 223 17.29 11.18 -0.61
CA GLN A 223 18.22 12.33 -0.66
C GLN A 223 18.74 12.71 0.72
N LYS A 224 17.84 12.83 1.70
CA LYS A 224 18.22 13.14 3.10
C LYS A 224 19.17 12.09 3.69
N SER A 225 19.09 10.85 3.21
CA SER A 225 19.92 9.72 3.65
C SER A 225 21.18 9.52 2.81
N GLY A 226 21.45 10.40 1.85
CA GLY A 226 22.61 10.29 0.95
C GLY A 226 22.57 9.08 0.02
N ILE A 227 21.38 8.59 -0.32
CA ILE A 227 21.17 7.47 -1.25
C ILE A 227 20.80 8.06 -2.61
N ALA A 228 21.61 7.76 -3.64
CA ALA A 228 21.29 8.10 -5.02
C ALA A 228 20.13 7.23 -5.51
N TYR A 229 19.42 7.64 -6.56
CA TYR A 229 18.30 6.86 -7.08
C TYR A 229 18.03 7.20 -8.54
N THR A 230 17.31 6.29 -9.21
CA THR A 230 16.75 6.51 -10.54
C THR A 230 15.22 6.55 -10.45
N GLU A 231 14.63 7.59 -11.02
CA GLU A 231 13.20 7.64 -11.33
C GLU A 231 13.00 7.47 -12.83
N LEU A 232 11.87 6.89 -13.23
CA LEU A 232 11.51 6.75 -14.64
C LEU A 232 11.29 8.13 -15.29
N ASN A 233 11.71 8.28 -16.55
CA ASN A 233 11.28 9.44 -17.37
C ASN A 233 9.78 9.36 -17.68
N ASP A 234 9.20 10.43 -18.23
CA ASP A 234 7.75 10.55 -18.42
C ASP A 234 7.16 9.46 -19.34
N THR A 235 7.92 9.01 -20.33
CA THR A 235 7.46 7.94 -21.25
C THR A 235 7.37 6.60 -20.53
N LEU A 236 8.42 6.20 -19.82
CA LEU A 236 8.42 4.96 -19.03
C LEU A 236 7.43 5.03 -17.87
N GLN A 237 7.31 6.19 -17.24
CA GLN A 237 6.36 6.45 -16.17
C GLN A 237 4.92 6.25 -16.65
N SER A 238 4.57 6.72 -17.85
CA SER A 238 3.25 6.49 -18.44
C SER A 238 2.95 4.99 -18.64
N ILE A 239 3.92 4.23 -19.16
CA ILE A 239 3.79 2.78 -19.36
C ILE A 239 3.59 2.06 -18.01
N LEU A 240 4.35 2.44 -16.98
CA LEU A 240 4.18 1.91 -15.63
C LEU A 240 2.78 2.20 -15.08
N MET A 241 2.30 3.44 -15.25
CA MET A 241 0.96 3.84 -14.79
C MET A 241 -0.15 3.02 -15.45
N ASP A 242 -0.04 2.73 -16.75
CA ASP A 242 -0.96 1.83 -17.45
C ASP A 242 -0.93 0.41 -16.86
N GLY A 243 0.27 -0.15 -16.66
CA GLY A 243 0.43 -1.47 -16.04
C GLY A 243 -0.18 -1.57 -14.64
N ILE A 244 -0.10 -0.49 -13.85
CA ILE A 244 -0.69 -0.41 -12.51
C ILE A 244 -2.23 -0.27 -12.59
N TYR A 245 -2.73 0.75 -13.26
CA TYR A 245 -4.15 1.13 -13.18
C TYR A 245 -5.04 0.30 -14.13
N GLN A 246 -4.62 0.13 -15.38
CA GLN A 246 -5.37 -0.64 -16.38
C GLN A 246 -5.05 -2.14 -16.32
N GLY A 247 -3.88 -2.49 -15.78
CA GLY A 247 -3.46 -3.86 -15.53
C GLY A 247 -3.87 -4.35 -14.14
N VAL A 248 -2.96 -4.21 -13.16
CA VAL A 248 -3.07 -4.85 -11.83
C VAL A 248 -4.34 -4.45 -11.08
N LYS A 249 -4.62 -3.15 -10.89
CA LYS A 249 -5.81 -2.66 -10.17
C LYS A 249 -7.12 -3.09 -10.82
N SER A 250 -7.07 -3.34 -12.13
CA SER A 250 -8.20 -3.70 -12.96
C SER A 250 -8.34 -5.20 -13.20
N PHE A 251 -7.48 -6.03 -12.58
CA PHE A 251 -7.42 -7.49 -12.76
C PHE A 251 -7.15 -7.94 -14.21
N GLU A 252 -6.49 -7.12 -15.03
CA GLU A 252 -6.05 -7.48 -16.40
C GLU A 252 -4.58 -7.90 -16.38
N ARG A 253 -4.34 -9.15 -16.01
CA ARG A 253 -2.99 -9.69 -15.91
C ARG A 253 -2.22 -9.59 -17.23
N ASP A 254 -2.85 -9.96 -18.34
CA ASP A 254 -2.18 -9.98 -19.65
C ASP A 254 -1.78 -8.57 -20.10
N PHE A 255 -2.68 -7.60 -19.90
CA PHE A 255 -2.37 -6.18 -20.14
C PHE A 255 -1.22 -5.70 -19.25
N ALA A 256 -1.25 -6.02 -17.96
CA ALA A 256 -0.19 -5.66 -17.02
C ALA A 256 1.16 -6.22 -17.46
N CYS A 257 1.21 -7.50 -17.86
CA CYS A 257 2.42 -8.14 -18.36
C CYS A 257 2.92 -7.50 -19.65
N GLN A 258 2.05 -7.16 -20.59
CA GLN A 258 2.44 -6.46 -21.83
C GLN A 258 3.03 -5.08 -21.55
N ALA A 259 2.40 -4.30 -20.67
CA ALA A 259 2.90 -2.99 -20.25
C ALA A 259 4.25 -3.13 -19.52
N GLY A 260 4.37 -4.10 -18.62
CA GLY A 260 5.60 -4.39 -17.89
C GLY A 260 6.76 -4.87 -18.77
N GLU A 261 6.50 -5.75 -19.74
CA GLU A 261 7.48 -6.19 -20.73
C GLU A 261 8.00 -5.00 -21.53
N LYS A 262 7.10 -4.14 -22.01
CA LYS A 262 7.47 -2.91 -22.72
C LYS A 262 8.31 -1.99 -21.82
N LEU A 263 7.89 -1.77 -20.58
CA LEU A 263 8.60 -0.93 -19.61
C LEU A 263 10.05 -1.39 -19.44
N PHE A 264 10.28 -2.67 -19.14
CA PHE A 264 11.63 -3.17 -18.88
C PHE A 264 12.48 -3.28 -20.15
N ARG A 265 11.89 -3.62 -21.30
CA ARG A 265 12.61 -3.56 -22.58
C ARG A 265 13.14 -2.17 -22.89
N GLU A 266 12.32 -1.14 -22.69
CA GLU A 266 12.76 0.24 -22.93
C GLU A 266 13.72 0.73 -21.84
N PHE A 267 13.52 0.33 -20.58
CA PHE A 267 14.45 0.64 -19.49
C PHE A 267 15.84 0.04 -19.73
N LEU A 268 15.93 -1.22 -20.17
CA LEU A 268 17.21 -1.89 -20.43
C LEU A 268 18.04 -1.21 -21.54
N LYS A 269 17.40 -0.47 -22.47
CA LYS A 269 18.11 0.31 -23.49
C LYS A 269 18.79 1.56 -22.94
N THR A 270 18.47 1.98 -21.71
CA THR A 270 19.06 3.17 -21.10
C THR A 270 20.46 2.93 -20.54
N GLU A 271 20.87 1.65 -20.41
CA GLU A 271 22.15 1.23 -19.83
C GLU A 271 22.43 1.81 -18.42
N LEU A 272 21.38 2.25 -17.72
CA LEU A 272 21.47 2.72 -16.34
C LEU A 272 21.73 1.54 -15.41
N GLU A 273 22.83 1.61 -14.67
CA GLU A 273 23.14 0.65 -13.62
C GLU A 273 22.31 0.95 -12.37
N ILE A 274 21.63 -0.07 -11.86
CA ILE A 274 20.86 -0.03 -10.62
C ILE A 274 21.23 -1.25 -9.77
N ASP A 275 21.18 -1.13 -8.45
CA ASP A 275 21.44 -2.25 -7.53
C ASP A 275 20.17 -2.91 -6.99
N SER A 276 19.04 -2.19 -7.09
CA SER A 276 17.77 -2.61 -6.51
C SER A 276 16.59 -1.93 -7.19
N ILE A 277 15.40 -2.50 -7.02
CA ILE A 277 14.12 -1.94 -7.46
C ILE A 277 13.25 -1.75 -6.22
N ILE A 278 12.85 -0.51 -5.95
CA ILE A 278 11.82 -0.21 -4.95
C ILE A 278 10.45 -0.36 -5.62
N ALA A 279 9.65 -1.31 -5.13
CA ALA A 279 8.25 -1.45 -5.48
C ALA A 279 7.39 -0.36 -4.80
N GLY A 280 7.61 0.89 -5.23
CA GLY A 280 7.04 2.13 -4.68
C GLY A 280 5.54 2.33 -4.93
N CYS A 281 4.81 1.29 -5.30
CA CYS A 281 3.35 1.19 -5.33
C CYS A 281 2.96 -0.24 -4.95
N SER A 282 1.95 -0.43 -4.11
CA SER A 282 1.62 -1.74 -3.53
C SER A 282 1.09 -2.76 -4.56
N GLU A 283 0.77 -2.31 -5.77
CA GLU A 283 0.46 -3.14 -6.94
C GLU A 283 1.70 -3.60 -7.73
N VAL A 284 2.84 -2.92 -7.60
CA VAL A 284 4.07 -3.25 -8.34
C VAL A 284 4.60 -4.65 -8.03
N PRO A 285 4.55 -5.18 -6.78
CA PRO A 285 4.96 -6.57 -6.52
C PRO A 285 4.21 -7.58 -7.39
N TYR A 286 2.90 -7.41 -7.60
CA TYR A 286 2.11 -8.28 -8.48
C TYR A 286 2.59 -8.23 -9.93
N LEU A 287 2.86 -7.02 -10.44
CA LEU A 287 3.39 -6.84 -11.79
C LEU A 287 4.73 -7.56 -11.96
N LEU A 288 5.66 -7.37 -11.01
CA LEU A 288 6.99 -7.98 -11.06
C LEU A 288 6.92 -9.51 -10.96
N ASP A 289 6.09 -10.05 -10.07
CA ASP A 289 5.89 -11.49 -9.93
C ASP A 289 5.29 -12.12 -11.19
N TRP A 290 4.35 -11.43 -11.86
CA TRP A 290 3.81 -11.92 -13.12
C TRP A 290 4.86 -11.89 -14.24
N LEU A 291 5.66 -10.82 -14.33
CA LEU A 291 6.73 -10.70 -15.34
C LEU A 291 7.81 -11.77 -15.16
N LYS A 292 8.19 -12.10 -13.93
CA LYS A 292 9.14 -13.21 -13.68
C LYS A 292 8.69 -14.55 -14.27
N LEU A 293 7.39 -14.73 -14.52
CA LEU A 293 6.82 -15.95 -15.08
C LEU A 293 6.50 -15.87 -16.58
N THR A 294 6.29 -14.67 -17.12
CA THR A 294 5.70 -14.49 -18.47
C THR A 294 6.51 -13.58 -19.40
N ALA A 295 7.45 -12.80 -18.88
CA ALA A 295 8.23 -11.85 -19.66
C ALA A 295 9.23 -12.56 -20.59
N SER A 296 9.89 -11.83 -21.48
CA SER A 296 10.99 -12.42 -22.26
C SER A 296 12.21 -12.74 -21.40
N ASP A 297 13.07 -13.65 -21.87
CA ASP A 297 14.24 -14.14 -21.12
C ASP A 297 15.13 -13.01 -20.59
N SER A 298 15.35 -11.94 -21.39
CA SER A 298 16.18 -10.81 -20.96
C SER A 298 15.57 -10.05 -19.79
N VAL A 299 14.25 -9.85 -19.79
CA VAL A 299 13.53 -9.19 -18.69
C VAL A 299 13.51 -10.10 -17.46
N GLN A 300 13.25 -11.40 -17.63
CA GLN A 300 13.27 -12.35 -16.51
C GLN A 300 14.67 -12.45 -15.87
N GLN A 301 15.73 -12.51 -16.68
CA GLN A 301 17.11 -12.54 -16.22
C GLN A 301 17.44 -11.26 -15.44
N PHE A 302 17.08 -10.09 -15.97
CA PHE A 302 17.25 -8.82 -15.27
C PHE A 302 16.54 -8.81 -13.91
N LEU A 303 15.24 -9.13 -13.89
CA LEU A 303 14.43 -9.16 -12.66
C LEU A 303 14.87 -10.21 -11.65
N SER A 304 15.60 -11.25 -12.08
CA SER A 304 16.18 -12.26 -11.19
C SER A 304 17.54 -11.85 -10.64
N SER A 305 18.24 -10.93 -11.32
CA SER A 305 19.58 -10.45 -10.94
C SER A 305 19.56 -9.23 -10.01
N VAL A 306 18.45 -8.49 -9.97
CA VAL A 306 18.30 -7.26 -9.19
C VAL A 306 17.51 -7.50 -7.90
N GLU A 307 17.92 -6.86 -6.81
CA GLU A 307 17.20 -6.93 -5.54
C GLU A 307 15.84 -6.22 -5.65
N ILE A 308 14.73 -6.92 -5.38
CA ILE A 308 13.39 -6.34 -5.38
C ILE A 308 12.96 -6.05 -3.94
N ILE A 309 12.76 -4.77 -3.66
CA ILE A 309 12.39 -4.26 -2.35
C ILE A 309 10.87 -4.07 -2.31
N ASP A 310 10.17 -4.94 -1.57
CA ASP A 310 8.75 -4.78 -1.24
C ASP A 310 8.60 -4.00 0.08
N PRO A 311 8.11 -2.74 0.05
CA PRO A 311 7.97 -1.92 1.25
C PRO A 311 7.03 -2.54 2.31
N VAL A 312 6.01 -3.31 1.88
CA VAL A 312 5.06 -3.96 2.79
C VAL A 312 5.75 -5.05 3.58
N GLN A 313 6.52 -5.92 2.91
CA GLN A 313 7.30 -6.97 3.57
C GLN A 313 8.29 -6.40 4.57
N LEU A 314 9.02 -5.35 4.20
CA LEU A 314 9.98 -4.69 5.08
C LEU A 314 9.32 -4.11 6.32
N ALA A 315 8.21 -3.38 6.17
CA ALA A 315 7.51 -2.80 7.31
C ALA A 315 6.90 -3.88 8.22
N LEU A 316 6.33 -4.95 7.66
CA LEU A 316 5.89 -6.11 8.43
C LEU A 316 7.05 -6.74 9.22
N ALA A 317 8.24 -6.84 8.61
CA ALA A 317 9.44 -7.34 9.29
C ALA A 317 9.89 -6.44 10.46
N SER A 318 9.82 -5.12 10.28
CA SER A 318 10.12 -4.14 11.33
C SER A 318 9.21 -4.28 12.55
N THR A 319 7.94 -4.66 12.36
CA THR A 319 7.02 -4.88 13.50
C THR A 319 7.42 -6.04 14.41
N SER A 320 8.21 -7.00 13.92
CA SER A 320 8.63 -8.19 14.70
C SER A 320 9.77 -7.89 15.66
N LYS A 321 10.67 -6.98 15.28
CA LYS A 321 11.86 -6.61 16.07
C LYS A 321 11.50 -5.91 17.38
N CYS A 322 10.38 -5.19 17.40
CA CYS A 322 9.91 -4.48 18.59
C CYS A 322 9.43 -5.44 19.71
N VAL A 323 8.89 -6.62 19.35
CA VAL A 323 8.45 -7.64 20.33
C VAL A 323 9.64 -8.23 21.11
N GLN A 324 10.81 -8.34 20.46
CA GLN A 324 12.03 -8.88 21.10
C GLN A 324 12.67 -7.90 22.08
N LEU A 325 12.53 -6.58 21.87
CA LEU A 325 13.10 -5.55 22.74
C LEU A 325 12.28 -5.29 24.01
N CYS A 326 10.99 -5.60 24.01
CA CYS A 326 10.13 -5.51 25.20
C CYS A 326 10.15 -6.76 26.09
N SER A 327 10.94 -7.78 25.71
CA SER A 327 11.07 -9.05 26.44
C SER A 327 12.39 -9.17 27.23
N CYS A 328 13.16 -8.08 27.33
CA CYS A 328 14.41 -7.97 28.09
C CYS A 328 14.26 -6.98 29.23
#